data_AF-A0A563DVP7-F1
#
_entry.id   AF-A0A563DVP7-F1
#
_cell.length_a   1.000
_cell.length_b   1.000
_cell.length_c   1.000
_cell.angle_alpha   90.00
_cell.angle_beta   90.00
_cell.angle_gamma   90.00
#
_symmetry.space_group_name_H-M   'P 1'
#
loop_
_entity.id
_entity.type
_entity.pdbx_description
1 polymer ?
#
loop_
_entity_poly.entity_id
_entity_poly.type
_entity_poly.pdbx_seq_one_letter_code
_entity_poly.pdbx_strand_id
1 'polypeptide(L)'
;MSDVKTLAVRLDAALHARLTLLAKLSGTSATEIIRTGLEAQLDAIATLPEIAARAADLQAELAREADAQQAALAALVGSSKASSAAKRPTPGSK
;
A
#
# COMPACT_ATOMS: atom_id res chain seq x y z
N MET A 1 -7.32 15.97 -3.50
CA MET A 1 -7.08 16.78 -2.29
C MET A 1 -6.41 15.86 -1.28
N SER A 2 -5.10 16.03 -1.07
CA SER A 2 -4.30 15.15 -0.21
C SER A 2 -4.78 15.28 1.24
N ASP A 3 -5.23 14.18 1.83
CA ASP A 3 -5.70 14.09 3.21
C ASP A 3 -4.50 14.29 4.15
N VAL A 4 -4.46 15.43 4.86
CA VAL A 4 -3.40 15.76 5.81
C VAL A 4 -3.78 15.23 7.18
N LYS A 5 -3.01 14.25 7.68
CA LYS A 5 -3.19 13.68 9.02
C LYS A 5 -2.19 14.28 10.01
N THR A 6 -2.69 14.76 11.14
CA THR A 6 -1.85 15.26 12.25
C THR A 6 -1.25 14.09 13.01
N LEU A 7 0.04 14.20 13.34
CA LEU A 7 0.78 13.18 14.07
C LEU A 7 1.33 13.79 15.37
N ALA A 8 0.92 13.23 16.50
CA ALA A 8 1.42 13.64 17.82
C ALA A 8 2.59 12.73 18.24
N VAL A 9 3.81 13.29 18.31
CA VAL A 9 5.02 12.58 18.78
C VAL A 9 5.41 13.09 20.16
N ARG A 10 5.71 12.16 21.07
CA ARG A 10 6.39 12.51 22.33
C ARG A 10 7.90 12.48 22.10
N LEU A 11 8.55 13.62 22.36
CA LEU A 11 9.99 13.76 22.26
C LEU A 11 10.61 13.84 23.65
N ASP A 12 11.84 13.34 23.78
CA ASP A 12 12.65 13.59 24.96
C ASP A 12 12.96 15.10 25.10
N ALA A 13 13.14 15.57 26.33
CA ALA A 13 13.38 16.98 26.62
C ALA A 13 14.66 17.51 25.93
N ALA A 14 15.74 16.71 25.90
CA ALA A 14 16.99 17.10 25.25
C ALA A 14 16.83 17.18 23.73
N LEU A 15 16.10 16.24 23.14
CA LEU A 15 15.81 16.25 21.70
C LEU A 15 14.93 17.43 21.31
N HIS A 16 13.88 17.71 22.08
CA HIS A 16 13.02 18.87 21.88
C HIS A 16 13.82 20.19 21.97
N ALA A 17 14.72 20.32 22.95
CA ALA A 17 15.59 21.48 23.09
C ALA A 17 16.48 21.67 21.86
N ARG A 18 17.13 20.59 21.39
CA ARG A 18 17.95 20.61 20.18
C ARG A 18 17.14 21.00 18.94
N LEU A 19 15.95 20.41 18.77
CA LEU A 19 15.05 20.71 17.65
C LEU A 19 14.65 22.20 17.66
N THR A 20 14.27 22.71 18.82
CA THR A 20 13.87 24.12 18.98
C THR A 20 15.02 25.07 18.67
N LEU A 21 16.24 24.74 19.12
CA LEU A 21 17.43 25.52 18.82
C LEU A 21 17.73 25.52 17.32
N LEU A 22 17.72 24.34 16.68
CA LEU A 22 17.96 24.22 15.25
C LEU A 22 16.93 24.98 14.43
N ALA A 23 15.64 24.88 14.78
CA ALA A 23 14.56 25.65 14.15
C ALA A 23 14.83 27.16 14.19
N LYS A 24 15.26 27.68 15.34
CA LYS A 24 15.62 29.10 15.49
C LYS A 24 16.81 29.49 14.61
N LEU A 25 17.83 28.64 14.53
CA LEU A 25 19.05 28.92 13.77
C LEU A 25 18.85 28.80 12.25
N SER A 26 18.01 27.88 11.79
CA SER A 26 17.70 27.67 10.37
C SER A 26 16.61 28.62 9.85
N GLY A 27 15.90 29.33 10.73
CA GLY A 27 14.74 30.14 10.36
C GLY A 27 13.53 29.30 9.93
N THR A 28 13.49 28.03 10.30
CA THR A 28 12.41 27.10 9.96
C THR A 28 11.58 26.74 11.19
N SER A 29 10.42 26.10 11.01
CA SER A 29 9.64 25.60 12.15
C SER A 29 10.14 24.23 12.61
N ALA A 30 9.94 23.91 13.89
CA ALA A 30 10.18 22.57 14.42
C ALA A 30 9.38 21.50 13.67
N THR A 31 8.15 21.83 13.26
CA THR A 31 7.27 20.95 12.48
C THR A 31 7.86 20.63 11.10
N GLU A 32 8.41 21.64 10.41
CA GLU A 32 9.02 21.43 9.09
C GLU A 32 10.31 20.61 9.20
N ILE A 33 11.14 20.83 10.22
CA ILE A 33 12.32 20.00 10.47
C ILE A 33 11.91 18.54 10.72
N ILE A 34 10.86 18.30 11.52
CA ILE A 34 10.35 16.94 11.75
C ILE A 34 9.85 16.31 10.45
N ARG A 35 9.09 17.06 9.64
CA ARG A 35 8.57 16.59 8.35
C ARG A 35 9.71 16.18 7.43
N THR A 36 10.64 17.09 7.15
CA THR A 36 11.77 16.83 6.25
C THR A 36 12.68 15.73 6.79
N GLY A 37 12.91 15.70 8.10
CA GLY A 37 13.70 14.64 8.74
C GLY A 37 13.04 13.26 8.59
N LEU A 38 11.70 13.19 8.68
CA LEU A 38 10.96 11.97 8.45
C LEU A 38 11.02 11.53 6.98
N GLU A 39 10.82 12.44 6.04
CA GLU A 39 10.93 12.16 4.59
C GLU A 39 12.32 11.60 4.25
N ALA A 40 13.39 12.27 4.68
CA ALA A 40 14.75 11.82 4.45
C ALA A 40 15.03 10.44 5.10
N GLN A 41 14.47 10.18 6.28
CA GLN A 41 14.63 8.89 6.95
C GLN A 41 13.87 7.78 6.21
N LEU A 42 12.68 8.06 5.69
CA LEU A 42 11.91 7.11 4.89
C LEU A 42 12.64 6.78 3.59
N ASP A 43 13.20 7.78 2.91
CA ASP A 43 14.01 7.58 1.72
C ASP A 43 15.25 6.73 2.03
N ALA A 44 15.95 7.04 3.13
CA ALA A 44 17.09 6.23 3.56
C ALA A 44 16.70 4.77 3.82
N ILE A 45 15.60 4.53 4.53
CA ILE A 45 15.08 3.17 4.78
C ILE A 45 14.71 2.47 3.47
N ALA A 46 14.08 3.17 2.53
CA ALA A 46 13.67 2.61 1.25
C ALA A 46 14.86 2.15 0.38
N THR A 47 16.04 2.76 0.55
CA THR A 47 17.27 2.33 -0.15
C THR A 47 17.92 1.08 0.44
N LEU A 48 17.49 0.63 1.62
CA LEU A 48 18.09 -0.51 2.28
C LEU A 48 17.77 -1.82 1.55
N PRO A 49 18.78 -2.69 1.27
CA PRO A 49 18.57 -3.92 0.50
C PRO A 49 17.63 -4.90 1.20
N GLU A 50 17.60 -4.92 2.54
CA GLU A 50 16.65 -5.75 3.30
C GLU A 50 15.19 -5.31 3.12
N ILE A 51 14.94 -4.01 2.92
CA ILE A 51 13.60 -3.50 2.67
C ILE A 51 13.18 -3.84 1.24
N ALA A 52 14.09 -3.71 0.28
CA ALA A 52 13.84 -4.13 -1.10
C ALA A 52 13.51 -5.63 -1.20
N ALA A 53 14.25 -6.48 -0.49
CA ALA A 53 13.98 -7.92 -0.44
C ALA A 53 12.59 -8.22 0.15
N ARG A 54 12.26 -7.62 1.30
CA ARG A 54 10.93 -7.76 1.92
C ARG A 54 9.81 -7.23 1.02
N ALA A 55 10.07 -6.15 0.28
CA ALA A 55 9.10 -5.59 -0.65
C ALA A 55 8.84 -6.55 -1.83
N ALA A 56 9.88 -7.19 -2.37
CA ALA A 56 9.74 -8.19 -3.42
C ALA A 56 8.94 -9.42 -2.94
N ASP A 57 9.21 -9.90 -1.72
CA ASP A 57 8.46 -11.01 -1.12
C ASP A 57 6.97 -10.65 -0.93
N LEU A 58 6.69 -9.46 -0.41
CA LEU A 58 5.32 -8.94 -0.28
C LEU A 58 4.63 -8.83 -1.64
N GLN A 59 5.31 -8.33 -2.66
CA GLN A 59 4.76 -8.23 -4.01
C GLN A 59 4.41 -9.60 -4.60
N ALA A 60 5.28 -10.60 -4.40
CA ALA A 60 5.04 -11.96 -4.87
C ALA A 60 3.80 -12.58 -4.19
N GLU A 61 3.61 -12.33 -2.90
CA GLU A 61 2.44 -12.82 -2.17
C GLU A 61 1.14 -12.13 -2.62
N LEU A 62 1.16 -10.80 -2.76
CA LEU A 62 0.01 -10.04 -3.25
C LEU A 62 -0.38 -10.46 -4.68
N ALA A 63 0.60 -10.75 -5.54
CA ALA A 63 0.34 -11.22 -6.90
C ALA A 63 -0.37 -12.59 -6.90
N ARG A 64 0.08 -13.53 -6.06
CA ARG A 64 -0.57 -14.84 -5.91
C ARG A 64 -2.00 -14.72 -5.43
N GLU A 65 -2.25 -13.84 -4.46
CA GLU A 65 -3.59 -13.62 -3.94
C GLU A 65 -4.49 -12.97 -5.00
N ALA A 66 -3.98 -11.98 -5.74
CA ALA A 66 -4.70 -11.34 -6.84
C ALA A 66 -5.04 -12.34 -7.95
N ASP A 67 -4.10 -13.20 -8.34
CA ASP A 67 -4.32 -14.23 -9.35
C ASP A 67 -5.37 -15.25 -8.91
N ALA A 68 -5.35 -15.66 -7.64
CA ALA A 68 -6.35 -16.57 -7.07
C ALA A 68 -7.75 -15.93 -7.06
N GLN A 69 -7.85 -14.66 -6.66
CA GLN A 69 -9.10 -13.90 -6.68
C GLN A 69 -9.61 -13.72 -8.12
N GLN A 70 -8.73 -13.38 -9.07
CA GLN A 70 -9.08 -13.25 -10.49
C GLN A 70 -9.56 -14.58 -11.08
N ALA A 71 -8.89 -15.70 -10.77
CA ALA A 71 -9.31 -17.03 -11.22
C ALA A 71 -10.69 -17.41 -10.65
N ALA A 72 -10.97 -17.13 -9.38
CA ALA A 72 -12.27 -17.37 -8.76
C ALA A 72 -13.37 -16.50 -9.39
N LEU A 73 -13.09 -15.21 -9.64
CA LEU A 73 -14.01 -14.30 -10.33
C LEU A 73 -14.28 -14.75 -11.78
N ALA A 74 -13.25 -15.18 -12.51
CA ALA A 74 -13.37 -15.71 -13.86
C ALA A 74 -14.22 -16.99 -13.90
N ALA A 75 -14.07 -17.88 -12.91
CA ALA A 75 -14.92 -19.06 -12.77
C ALA A 75 -16.38 -18.70 -12.50
N LEU A 76 -16.65 -17.71 -11.64
CA LEU A 76 -18.02 -17.24 -11.35
C LEU A 76 -18.69 -16.60 -12.57
N VAL A 77 -18.00 -15.70 -13.27
CA VAL A 77 -18.54 -15.02 -14.46
C VAL A 77 -18.62 -15.97 -15.66
N GLY A 78 -17.62 -16.83 -15.85
CA GLY A 78 -17.58 -17.83 -16.92
C GLY A 78 -18.63 -18.94 -16.76
N SER A 79 -18.88 -19.39 -15.53
CA SER A 79 -19.93 -20.39 -15.24
C SER A 79 -21.34 -19.84 -15.50
N SER A 80 -21.54 -18.53 -15.46
CA SER A 80 -22.83 -17.92 -15.83
C SER A 80 -23.14 -18.07 -17.33
N LYS A 81 -22.12 -18.13 -18.21
CA LYS A 81 -22.31 -18.25 -19.66
C LYS A 81 -22.51 -19.69 -20.13
N ALA A 82 -22.05 -20.69 -19.39
CA ALA A 82 -22.19 -22.11 -19.74
C ALA A 82 -23.56 -22.71 -19.34
N SER A 83 -24.30 -22.10 -18.42
CA SER A 83 -25.63 -22.60 -18.00
C SER A 83 -26.78 -22.31 -18.99
N SER A 84 -26.52 -21.64 -20.11
CA SER A 84 -27.56 -21.32 -21.10
C SER A 84 -27.64 -22.28 -22.30
N ALA A 85 -26.74 -23.24 -22.47
CA ALA A 85 -26.66 -24.03 -23.71
C ALA A 85 -27.04 -25.52 -23.59
N ALA A 86 -27.29 -26.06 -22.40
CA ALA A 86 -27.58 -27.48 -22.21
C ALA A 86 -29.06 -27.78 -21.90
N LYS A 87 -30.00 -27.25 -22.69
CA LYS A 87 -31.36 -27.83 -22.76
C LYS A 87 -32.11 -27.53 -24.06
N ARG A 88 -31.61 -28.08 -25.17
CA ARG A 88 -32.47 -28.53 -26.26
C ARG A 88 -31.73 -29.56 -27.10
N PRO A 89 -32.30 -30.77 -27.23
CA PRO A 89 -32.85 -31.09 -28.54
C PRO A 89 -34.26 -31.67 -28.42
N THR A 90 -35.22 -31.01 -29.05
CA THR A 90 -36.32 -31.68 -29.77
C THR A 90 -35.84 -31.79 -31.21
N PRO A 91 -35.90 -32.97 -31.88
CA PRO A 91 -37.16 -33.39 -32.50
C PRO A 91 -37.35 -34.92 -32.62
N GLY A 92 -38.60 -35.40 -32.60
CA GLY A 92 -38.91 -36.81 -32.87
C GLY A 92 -40.39 -37.05 -33.11
N SER A 93 -40.79 -36.96 -34.38
CA SER A 93 -42.12 -37.28 -34.90
C SER A 93 -42.31 -38.79 -35.05
N LYS A 94 -43.41 -39.35 -34.51
CA LYS A 94 -44.27 -40.37 -35.16
C LYS A 94 -45.51 -40.63 -34.34
#